data_AF-A0A3D4JRD0-F1
#
_entry.id   AF-A0A3D4JRD0-F1
#
_cell.length_a   1.000
_cell.length_b   1.000
_cell.length_c   1.000
_cell.angle_alpha   90.00
_cell.angle_beta   90.00
_cell.angle_gamma   90.00
#
_symmetry.space_group_name_H-M   'P 1'
#
loop_
_entity.id
_entity.type
_entity.pdbx_description
1 polymer ?
#
loop_
_entity_poly.entity_id
_entity_poly.type
_entity_poly.pdbx_seq_one_letter_code
_entity_poly.pdbx_strand_id
1 'polypeptide(L)'
;MKKAKIEIQEGFEIESFDKEKGEVTFTPKPMNIISRIKTIDDAVKILGDEDPDVKDYWKIESTGITSHVIWHQKLIVITKALNEGWVPDWENGESDKYFNWWNMSDSSSGRFSF
;
A
#
# COMPACT_ATOMS: atom_id res chain seq x y z
N MET A 1 10.71 -1.60 -47.77
CA MET A 1 9.97 -2.03 -46.56
C MET A 1 9.05 -0.90 -46.14
N LYS A 2 7.73 -1.13 -46.07
CA LYS A 2 6.78 -0.16 -45.50
C LYS A 2 6.74 -0.37 -43.98
N LYS A 3 6.87 0.72 -43.21
CA LYS A 3 6.80 0.71 -41.74
C LYS A 3 5.55 1.47 -41.31
N ALA A 4 4.74 0.87 -40.45
CA ALA A 4 3.67 1.57 -39.75
C ALA A 4 4.19 1.98 -38.37
N LYS A 5 4.00 3.24 -37.99
CA LYS A 5 4.34 3.75 -36.65
C LYS A 5 3.05 3.83 -35.86
N ILE A 6 2.97 3.10 -34.75
CA ILE A 6 1.83 3.11 -33.83
C ILE A 6 2.30 3.76 -32.55
N GLU A 7 1.58 4.77 -32.07
CA GLU A 7 1.81 5.38 -30.75
C GLU A 7 1.11 4.54 -29.70
N ILE A 8 1.88 3.96 -28.78
CA ILE A 8 1.35 3.21 -27.64
C ILE A 8 0.97 4.23 -26.57
N GLN A 9 -0.26 4.15 -26.06
CA GLN A 9 -0.71 5.03 -24.98
C GLN A 9 0.06 4.72 -23.69
N GLU A 10 0.36 5.76 -22.91
CA GLU A 10 1.06 5.63 -21.64
C GLU A 10 0.26 4.75 -20.68
N GLY A 11 0.89 3.68 -20.17
CA GLY A 11 0.23 2.70 -19.30
C GLY A 11 -0.27 1.42 -19.99
N PHE A 12 -0.03 1.25 -21.28
CA PHE A 12 -0.38 0.03 -22.02
C PHE A 12 0.84 -0.67 -22.61
N GLU A 13 0.82 -2.00 -22.64
CA GLU A 13 1.81 -2.86 -23.31
C GLU A 13 1.14 -3.64 -24.45
N ILE A 14 1.89 -3.97 -25.51
CA ILE A 14 1.38 -4.76 -26.63
C ILE A 14 1.33 -6.22 -26.19
N GLU A 15 0.13 -6.79 -26.15
CA GLU A 15 -0.08 -8.20 -25.81
C GLU A 15 0.09 -9.08 -27.06
N SER A 16 -0.57 -8.72 -28.16
CA SER A 16 -0.49 -9.47 -29.42
C SER A 16 -0.82 -8.63 -30.65
N PHE A 17 -0.37 -9.08 -31.82
CA PHE A 17 -0.73 -8.51 -33.12
C PHE A 17 -1.33 -9.59 -34.03
N ASP A 18 -2.59 -9.41 -34.42
CA ASP A 18 -3.27 -10.25 -35.40
C ASP A 18 -2.91 -9.80 -36.82
N LYS A 19 -2.21 -10.67 -37.55
CA LYS A 19 -1.71 -10.39 -38.92
C LYS A 19 -2.81 -10.40 -39.97
N GLU A 20 -3.96 -11.04 -39.71
CA GLU A 20 -5.04 -11.17 -40.69
C GLU A 20 -5.97 -9.96 -40.69
N LYS A 21 -6.20 -9.36 -39.50
CA LYS A 21 -7.07 -8.20 -39.32
C LYS A 21 -6.32 -6.89 -39.07
N GLY A 22 -5.01 -6.96 -38.79
CA GLY A 22 -4.20 -5.78 -38.45
C GLY A 22 -4.52 -5.21 -37.06
N GLU A 23 -5.12 -6.01 -36.18
CA GLU A 23 -5.52 -5.61 -34.83
C GLU A 23 -4.36 -5.81 -33.83
N VAL A 24 -4.15 -4.84 -32.94
CA VAL A 24 -3.19 -4.90 -31.83
C VAL A 24 -4.00 -4.95 -30.55
N THR A 25 -3.84 -5.99 -29.74
CA THR A 25 -4.37 -6.01 -28.37
C THR A 25 -3.37 -5.38 -27.40
N PHE A 26 -3.89 -4.51 -26.55
CA PHE A 26 -3.12 -3.82 -25.53
C PHE A 26 -3.59 -4.27 -24.15
N THR A 27 -2.66 -4.61 -23.27
CA THR A 27 -2.93 -4.87 -21.86
C THR A 27 -2.48 -3.70 -21.01
N PRO A 28 -3.19 -3.39 -19.91
CA PRO A 28 -2.73 -2.38 -18.98
C PRO A 28 -1.42 -2.87 -18.33
N LYS A 29 -0.36 -2.08 -18.47
CA LYS A 29 0.90 -2.30 -17.76
C LYS A 29 0.58 -2.26 -16.26
N PRO A 30 0.96 -3.27 -15.47
CA PRO A 30 0.76 -3.21 -14.02
C PRO A 30 1.59 -2.05 -13.47
N MET A 31 0.95 -0.91 -13.20
CA MET A 31 1.58 0.22 -12.52
C MET A 31 2.00 -0.24 -11.12
N ASN A 32 3.20 0.12 -10.69
CA ASN A 32 3.65 -0.11 -9.31
C ASN A 32 2.68 0.56 -8.33
N ILE A 33 2.32 -0.09 -7.21
CA ILE A 33 1.38 0.44 -6.22
C ILE A 33 1.76 1.86 -5.74
N ILE A 34 3.06 2.15 -5.65
CA ILE A 34 3.61 3.46 -5.27
C ILE A 34 3.21 4.54 -6.28
N SER A 35 3.06 4.18 -7.56
CA SER A 35 2.61 5.13 -8.60
C SER A 35 1.09 5.34 -8.61
N ARG A 36 0.33 4.39 -8.05
CA ARG A 36 -1.14 4.44 -7.96
C ARG A 36 -1.62 5.25 -6.77
N ILE A 37 -0.92 5.19 -5.64
CA ILE A 37 -1.29 5.89 -4.40
C ILE A 37 -0.45 7.16 -4.26
N LYS A 38 -1.02 8.32 -4.63
CA LYS A 38 -0.37 9.64 -4.43
C LYS A 38 -1.05 10.45 -3.35
N THR A 39 -2.32 10.18 -3.12
CA THR A 39 -3.17 10.91 -2.18
C THR A 39 -3.87 9.95 -1.23
N ILE A 40 -4.41 10.51 -0.13
CA ILE A 40 -5.26 9.75 0.78
C ILE A 40 -6.52 9.23 0.07
N ASP A 41 -7.08 10.02 -0.86
CA ASP A 41 -8.27 9.64 -1.62
C ASP A 41 -8.00 8.42 -2.50
N ASP A 42 -6.80 8.32 -3.11
CA ASP A 42 -6.40 7.13 -3.87
C ASP A 42 -6.33 5.89 -2.97
N ALA A 43 -5.80 6.03 -1.74
CA ALA A 43 -5.72 4.95 -0.78
C ALA A 43 -7.13 4.49 -0.32
N VAL A 44 -8.03 5.44 -0.05
CA VAL A 44 -9.43 5.16 0.30
C VAL A 44 -10.15 4.46 -0.85
N LYS A 45 -9.89 4.85 -2.10
CA LYS A 45 -10.49 4.19 -3.28
C LYS A 45 -10.08 2.74 -3.44
N ILE A 46 -8.85 2.40 -3.06
CA ILE A 46 -8.31 1.04 -3.15
C ILE A 46 -8.83 0.16 -2.02
N LEU A 47 -8.86 0.68 -0.79
CA LEU A 47 -9.33 -0.06 0.39
C LEU A 47 -10.85 -0.15 0.46
N GLY A 48 -11.54 0.88 -0.02
CA GLY A 48 -12.99 1.05 0.06
C GLY A 48 -13.45 1.69 1.38
N ASP A 49 -14.64 2.29 1.35
CA ASP A 49 -15.23 2.99 2.52
C ASP A 49 -15.62 2.05 3.66
N GLU A 50 -15.74 0.75 3.39
CA GLU A 50 -16.09 -0.25 4.39
C GLU A 50 -14.89 -0.70 5.25
N ASP A 51 -13.67 -0.37 4.83
CA ASP A 51 -12.45 -0.71 5.54
C ASP A 51 -12.44 -0.07 6.95
N PRO A 52 -12.09 -0.82 8.02
CA PRO A 52 -12.09 -0.29 9.38
C PRO A 52 -11.23 0.96 9.57
N ASP A 53 -10.04 1.00 8.96
CA ASP A 53 -9.09 2.10 9.13
C ASP A 53 -9.54 3.36 8.38
N VAL A 54 -10.25 3.17 7.27
CA VAL A 54 -10.91 4.25 6.50
C VAL A 54 -12.09 4.84 7.28
N LYS A 55 -12.92 3.99 7.90
CA LYS A 55 -14.02 4.45 8.77
C LYS A 55 -13.51 5.27 9.94
N ASP A 56 -12.44 4.82 10.58
CA ASP A 56 -11.85 5.52 11.71
C ASP A 56 -11.17 6.82 11.27
N TYR A 57 -10.55 6.84 10.08
CA TYR A 57 -10.09 8.08 9.45
C TYR A 57 -11.21 9.13 9.32
N TRP A 58 -12.36 8.76 8.74
CA TRP A 58 -13.49 9.68 8.58
C TRP A 58 -14.04 10.20 9.92
N LYS A 59 -14.16 9.32 10.92
CA LYS A 59 -14.59 9.72 12.26
C LYS A 59 -13.60 10.71 12.87
N ILE A 60 -12.30 10.40 12.86
CA ILE A 60 -11.27 11.24 13.47
C ILE A 60 -11.20 12.60 12.76
N GLU A 61 -11.28 12.62 11.43
CA GLU A 61 -11.31 13.87 10.66
C GLU A 61 -12.52 14.75 11.05
N SER A 62 -13.69 14.15 11.29
CA SER A 62 -14.90 14.88 11.70
C SER A 62 -14.86 15.43 13.13
N THR A 63 -14.04 14.86 14.01
CA THR A 63 -14.01 15.21 15.45
C THR A 63 -13.19 16.44 15.80
N GLY A 64 -12.41 16.99 14.87
CA GLY A 64 -11.61 18.20 15.11
C GLY A 64 -10.51 18.04 16.16
N ILE A 65 -10.02 16.81 16.38
CA ILE A 65 -8.92 16.49 17.31
C ILE A 65 -7.60 17.11 16.82
N THR A 66 -6.59 17.17 17.70
CA THR A 66 -5.24 17.61 17.39
C THR A 66 -4.71 16.99 16.10
N SER A 67 -4.14 17.82 15.23
CA SER A 67 -3.76 17.44 13.86
C SER A 67 -2.84 16.22 13.79
N HIS A 68 -1.97 15.99 14.78
CA HIS A 68 -1.06 14.84 14.77
C HIS A 68 -1.79 13.49 14.76
N VAL A 69 -2.96 13.39 15.39
CA VAL A 69 -3.77 12.16 15.40
C VAL A 69 -4.36 11.91 14.02
N ILE A 70 -4.87 12.96 13.38
CA ILE A 70 -5.39 12.88 12.00
C ILE A 70 -4.27 12.47 11.03
N TRP A 71 -3.08 13.06 11.16
CA TRP A 71 -1.93 12.71 10.31
C TRP A 71 -1.46 11.28 10.51
N HIS A 72 -1.45 10.80 11.76
CA HIS A 72 -1.12 9.41 12.05
C HIS A 72 -2.13 8.45 11.42
N GLN A 73 -3.43 8.73 11.52
CA GLN A 73 -4.45 7.91 10.89
C GLN A 73 -4.35 7.93 9.36
N LYS A 74 -4.05 9.09 8.75
CA LYS A 74 -3.76 9.19 7.31
C LYS A 74 -2.60 8.27 6.90
N LEU A 75 -1.53 8.24 7.70
CA LEU A 75 -0.39 7.36 7.45
C LEU A 75 -0.80 5.88 7.46
N ILE A 76 -1.59 5.46 8.45
CA ILE A 76 -2.06 4.07 8.58
C ILE A 76 -2.82 3.63 7.32
N VAL A 77 -3.79 4.43 6.87
CA VAL A 77 -4.60 4.13 5.67
C VAL A 77 -3.71 4.03 4.41
N ILE A 78 -2.77 4.98 4.23
CA ILE A 78 -1.84 4.98 3.09
C ILE A 78 -0.95 3.74 3.13
N THR A 79 -0.33 3.43 4.28
CA THR A 79 0.56 2.27 4.42
C THR A 79 -0.18 0.96 4.18
N LYS A 80 -1.41 0.83 4.68
CA LYS A 80 -2.24 -0.36 4.44
C LYS A 80 -2.55 -0.54 2.96
N ALA A 81 -2.91 0.53 2.26
CA ALA A 81 -3.17 0.49 0.83
C ALA A 81 -1.89 0.16 0.03
N LEU A 82 -0.73 0.68 0.43
CA LEU A 82 0.57 0.38 -0.18
C LEU A 82 1.03 -1.07 0.05
N ASN A 83 0.62 -1.68 1.16
CA ASN A 83 0.98 -3.05 1.49
C ASN A 83 0.17 -4.10 0.71
N GLU A 84 -0.85 -3.71 -0.07
CA GLU A 84 -1.66 -4.61 -0.90
C GLU A 84 -2.24 -5.82 -0.12
N GLY A 85 -2.61 -5.62 1.15
CA GLY A 85 -3.12 -6.67 2.03
C GLY A 85 -2.06 -7.60 2.61
N TRP A 86 -0.78 -7.39 2.32
CA TRP A 86 0.31 -8.07 3.02
C TRP A 86 0.32 -7.66 4.49
N VAL A 87 0.29 -8.66 5.35
CA VAL A 87 0.42 -8.52 6.80
C VAL A 87 1.53 -9.46 7.23
N PRO A 88 2.45 -9.02 8.11
CA PRO A 88 3.47 -9.91 8.64
C PRO A 88 2.82 -11.08 9.39
N ASP A 89 3.24 -12.29 9.02
CA ASP A 89 2.96 -13.49 9.80
C ASP A 89 4.00 -13.60 10.92
N TRP A 90 3.53 -13.50 12.16
CA TRP A 90 4.38 -13.54 13.36
C TRP A 90 4.43 -14.93 14.01
N GLU A 91 3.70 -15.90 13.47
CA GLU A 91 3.60 -17.27 13.97
C GLU A 91 4.59 -18.21 13.27
N ASN A 92 4.97 -17.91 12.03
CA ASN A 92 5.83 -18.76 11.22
C ASN A 92 7.33 -18.71 11.57
N GLY A 93 7.75 -17.78 12.43
CA GLY A 93 9.15 -17.61 12.85
C GLY A 93 10.09 -17.08 11.75
N GLU A 94 9.58 -16.67 10.60
CA GLU A 94 10.37 -16.13 9.48
C GLU A 94 10.66 -14.63 9.61
N SER A 95 9.91 -13.94 10.49
CA SER A 95 10.08 -12.51 10.75
C SER A 95 10.83 -12.25 12.06
N ASP A 96 11.92 -11.49 12.01
CA ASP A 96 12.68 -11.09 13.20
C ASP A 96 11.81 -10.20 14.12
N LYS A 97 11.61 -10.66 15.36
CA LYS A 97 10.95 -9.88 16.41
C LYS A 97 12.00 -9.03 17.11
N TYR A 98 12.04 -7.74 16.79
CA TYR A 98 12.88 -6.80 17.52
C TYR A 98 12.24 -6.44 18.86
N PHE A 99 12.96 -6.71 19.93
CA PHE A 99 12.61 -6.28 21.29
C PHE A 99 13.58 -5.19 21.73
N ASN A 100 13.07 -4.23 22.51
CA ASN A 100 13.92 -3.22 23.11
C ASN A 100 14.89 -3.89 24.10
N TRP A 101 16.20 -3.72 23.87
CA TRP A 101 17.21 -4.11 24.84
C TRP A 101 17.44 -2.96 25.82
N TRP A 102 17.03 -3.15 27.07
CA TRP A 102 17.22 -2.16 28.12
C TRP A 102 18.50 -2.45 28.90
N ASN A 103 19.41 -1.48 28.94
CA ASN A 103 20.57 -1.54 29.85
C ASN A 103 20.11 -1.09 31.25
N MET A 104 19.76 -2.06 32.09
CA MET A 104 19.31 -1.81 33.46
C MET A 104 20.55 -1.69 34.37
N SER A 105 20.66 -0.58 35.10
CA SER A 105 21.88 -0.24 35.86
C SER A 105 22.16 -1.13 37.07
N ASP A 106 21.21 -1.95 37.53
CA ASP A 106 21.40 -2.83 38.69
C ASP A 106 20.53 -4.10 38.65
N SER A 107 21.12 -5.22 39.09
CA SER A 107 20.66 -6.61 38.94
C SER A 107 19.45 -7.05 39.78
N SER A 108 18.51 -6.16 40.12
CA SER A 108 17.36 -6.55 40.96
C SER A 108 15.95 -6.13 40.50
N SER A 109 15.77 -5.52 39.32
CA SER A 109 14.42 -5.09 38.90
C SER A 109 14.01 -5.64 37.53
N GLY A 110 13.04 -6.56 37.57
CA GLY A 110 12.09 -6.79 36.49
C GLY A 110 12.50 -7.83 35.43
N ARG A 111 12.27 -9.11 35.72
CA ARG A 111 12.07 -10.11 34.65
C ARG A 111 10.68 -9.90 34.07
N PHE A 112 10.58 -9.54 32.79
CA PHE A 112 9.33 -9.72 32.05
C PHE A 112 9.26 -11.18 31.61
N SER A 113 8.23 -11.90 32.08
CA SER A 113 7.91 -13.23 31.58
C SER A 113 6.98 -13.06 30.38
N PHE A 114 7.34 -13.69 29.26
CA PHE A 114 6.51 -13.79 28.06
C PHE A 114 5.73 -15.09 28.08
#